data_AF-A0A7I9ZQ68-F1
#
_entry.id   AF-A0A7I9ZQ68-F1
#
_cell.length_a   1.000
_cell.length_b   1.000
_cell.length_c   1.000
_cell.angle_alpha   90.00
_cell.angle_beta   90.00
_cell.angle_gamma   90.00
#
_symmetry.space_group_name_H-M   'P 1'
#
loop_
_entity.id
_entity.type
_entity.pdbx_description
1 polymer ?
#
loop_
_entity_poly.entity_id
_entity_poly.type
_entity_poly.pdbx_seq_one_letter_code
_entity_poly.pdbx_strand_id
1 'polypeptide(L)' 'MTETTIAADHYEFSFGRQAADSDETITHIALHAIEGDERFTLAMPLDLAEKVGKLLIGHADYVAGRPPRDW' A
#
# COMPACT_ATOMS: atom_id res chain seq x y z
N MET A 1 -23.20 2.94 2.13
CA MET A 1 -21.79 2.81 2.55
C MET A 1 -21.26 4.23 2.68
N THR A 2 -20.85 4.64 3.87
CA THR A 2 -20.25 5.96 4.10
C THR A 2 -18.74 5.79 3.99
N GLU A 3 -18.11 6.47 3.03
CA GLU A 3 -16.66 6.55 2.96
C GLU A 3 -16.18 7.53 4.04
N THR A 4 -15.18 7.12 4.81
CA THR A 4 -14.45 8.02 5.71
C THR A 4 -13.17 8.41 5.00
N THR A 5 -13.03 9.68 4.67
CA THR A 5 -11.81 10.25 4.11
C THR A 5 -10.89 10.69 5.25
N ILE A 6 -9.64 10.24 5.23
CA ILE A 6 -8.58 10.72 6.14
C ILE A 6 -7.75 11.75 5.36
N ALA A 7 -7.80 13.01 5.80
CA ALA A 7 -7.04 14.11 5.21
C ALA A 7 -5.69 14.26 5.94
N ALA A 8 -4.79 13.30 5.73
CA ALA A 8 -3.51 13.25 6.44
C ALA A 8 -2.57 14.37 6.01
N ASP A 9 -1.74 14.84 6.93
CA ASP A 9 -0.66 15.81 6.67
C ASP A 9 0.39 15.20 5.73
N HIS A 10 0.70 13.92 5.93
CA HIS A 10 1.53 13.13 5.02
C HIS A 10 1.26 11.62 5.16
N TYR A 11 1.74 10.89 4.17
CA TYR A 11 1.69 9.43 4.11
C TYR A 11 3.09 8.85 4.08
N GLU A 12 3.32 7.78 4.84
CA GLU A 12 4.57 6.99 4.84
C GLU A 12 4.25 5.53 4.51
N PHE A 13 5.13 4.87 3.76
CA PHE A 13 5.06 3.43 3.52
C PHE A 13 6.21 2.72 4.24
N SER A 14 5.91 1.58 4.87
CA SER A 14 6.92 0.72 5.48
C SER A 14 6.70 -0.75 5.14
N PHE A 15 7.78 -1.53 5.25
CA PHE A 15 7.74 -2.98 5.09
C PHE A 15 7.83 -3.65 6.46
N GLY A 16 6.83 -4.45 6.79
CA GLY A 16 6.90 -5.36 7.93
C GLY A 16 7.82 -6.53 7.62
N ARG A 17 8.73 -6.84 8.55
CA ARG A 17 9.69 -7.93 8.40
C ARG A 17 9.57 -8.91 9.57
N GLN A 18 9.76 -10.19 9.27
CA GLN A 18 9.98 -11.21 10.29
C GLN A 18 11.41 -11.74 10.12
N ALA A 19 12.24 -11.59 11.16
CA ALA A 19 13.56 -12.19 11.19
C ALA A 19 13.42 -13.65 11.62
N ALA A 20 13.79 -14.58 10.73
CA ALA A 20 13.96 -15.99 11.07
C ALA A 20 15.39 -16.38 10.70
N ASP A 21 16.28 -16.35 11.70
CA ASP A 21 17.65 -16.88 11.80
C ASP A 21 18.69 -16.62 10.68
N SER A 22 18.30 -16.29 9.45
CA SER A 22 19.16 -15.86 8.34
C SER A 22 18.43 -15.27 7.12
N ASP A 23 17.09 -15.43 7.01
CA ASP A 23 16.31 -14.88 5.89
C ASP A 23 15.32 -13.80 6.38
N GLU A 24 15.53 -12.56 5.94
CA GLU A 24 14.56 -11.49 6.15
C GLU A 24 13.38 -11.67 5.19
N THR A 25 12.24 -12.15 5.72
CA THR A 25 11.01 -12.23 4.93
C THR A 25 10.15 -10.99 5.17
N ILE A 26 9.84 -10.26 4.09
CA ILE A 26 8.82 -9.21 4.13
C ILE A 26 7.46 -9.89 4.30
N THR A 27 6.66 -9.45 5.27
CA THR A 27 5.36 -10.07 5.56
C THR A 27 4.18 -9.21 5.11
N HIS A 28 4.33 -7.88 5.12
CA HIS A 28 3.28 -6.94 4.75
C HIS A 28 3.85 -5.57 4.35
N ILE A 29 3.03 -4.77 3.67
CA ILE A 29 3.25 -3.34 3.46
C ILE A 29 2.31 -2.58 4.38
N ALA A 30 2.82 -1.59 5.11
CA ALA A 30 1.99 -0.71 5.91
C ALA A 30 1.95 0.69 5.29
N LEU A 31 0.76 1.28 5.24
CA LEU A 31 0.52 2.69 4.99
C LEU A 31 0.28 3.37 6.34
N HIS A 32 1.11 4.38 6.64
CA HIS A 32 0.91 5.25 7.78
C HIS A 32 0.32 6.56 7.30
N ALA A 33 -0.79 6.96 7.92
CA ALA A 33 -1.40 8.27 7.76
C ALA A 33 -1.21 9.03 9.08
N ILE A 34 -0.64 10.23 9.01
CA ILE A 34 -0.36 11.07 10.18
C ILE A 34 -1.22 12.33 10.07
N GLU A 35 -2.01 12.61 11.11
CA GLU A 35 -2.88 13.78 11.24
C GLU A 35 -2.61 14.45 12.59
N GLY A 36 -1.89 15.57 12.58
CA GLY A 36 -1.39 16.19 13.80
C GLY A 36 -0.47 15.24 14.58
N ASP A 37 -0.87 14.92 15.81
CA ASP A 37 -0.13 14.00 16.69
C ASP A 37 -0.63 12.54 16.59
N GLU A 38 -1.66 12.27 15.78
CA GLU A 38 -2.23 10.94 15.62
C GLU A 38 -1.60 10.18 14.44
N ARG A 39 -1.26 8.90 14.67
CA ARG A 39 -0.73 8.00 13.64
C ARG A 39 -1.67 6.82 13.43
N PHE A 40 -2.26 6.74 12.24
CA PHE A 40 -3.05 5.61 11.77
C PHE A 40 -2.18 4.69 10.92
N THR A 41 -2.32 3.38 11.11
CA THR A 41 -1.56 2.39 10.33
C THR A 41 -2.50 1.37 9.72
N LEU A 42 -2.46 1.25 8.40
CA LEU A 42 -3.12 0.19 7.64
C LEU A 42 -2.05 -0.79 7.16
N ALA A 43 -2.05 -2.01 7.69
CA ALA A 43 -1.16 -3.08 7.24
C ALA A 43 -1.87 -4.00 6.26
N MET A 44 -1.22 -4.28 5.12
CA MET A 44 -1.74 -5.14 4.08
C MET A 44 -0.76 -6.28 3.79
N PRO A 45 -1.20 -7.56 3.86
CA PRO A 45 -0.42 -8.70 3.41
C PRO A 45 0.10 -8.51 1.98
N LEU A 46 1.28 -9.06 1.69
CA LEU A 46 1.97 -8.83 0.41
C LEU A 46 1.13 -9.17 -0.82
N ASP A 47 0.37 -10.28 -0.78
CA ASP A 47 -0.44 -10.73 -1.92
C ASP A 47 -1.58 -9.76 -2.25
N LEU A 48 -2.19 -9.17 -1.22
CA LEU A 48 -3.22 -8.15 -1.37
C LEU A 48 -2.60 -6.81 -1.80
N ALA A 49 -1.45 -6.45 -1.24
CA ALA A 49 -0.74 -5.22 -1.60
C ALA A 49 -0.32 -5.24 -3.07
N GLU A 50 0.16 -6.38 -3.57
CA GLU A 50 0.46 -6.58 -4.99
C GLU A 50 -0.78 -6.40 -5.85
N LYS A 51 -1.90 -7.05 -5.51
CA LYS A 51 -3.17 -6.92 -6.27
C LYS A 51 -3.66 -5.47 -6.33
N VAL A 52 -3.64 -4.77 -5.20
CA VAL A 52 -4.05 -3.35 -5.14
C VAL A 52 -3.11 -2.49 -5.97
N GLY A 53 -1.79 -2.64 -5.82
CA GLY A 53 -0.81 -1.90 -6.62
C GLY A 53 -0.99 -2.12 -8.12
N LYS A 54 -1.22 -3.37 -8.52
CA LYS A 54 -1.54 -3.76 -9.90
C LYS A 54 -2.80 -3.07 -10.43
N LEU A 55 -3.89 -3.05 -9.67
CA LEU A 55 -5.13 -2.37 -10.06
C LEU A 55 -4.92 -0.85 -10.21
N LEU A 56 -4.18 -0.22 -9.30
CA LEU A 56 -3.87 1.21 -9.35
C LEU A 56 -3.04 1.57 -10.59
N ILE A 57 -2.01 0.77 -10.90
CA ILE A 57 -1.20 0.95 -12.10
C ILE A 57 -2.05 0.78 -13.36
N GLY A 58 -2.88 -0.28 -13.41
CA GLY A 58 -3.77 -0.53 -14.54
C GLY A 58 -4.75 0.63 -14.78
N HIS A 59 -5.30 1.21 -13.71
CA HIS A 59 -6.15 2.40 -13.82
C HIS A 59 -5.36 3.61 -14.35
N ALA A 60 -4.17 3.88 -13.81
CA ALA A 60 -3.33 4.99 -14.26
C ALA A 60 -2.93 4.84 -15.75
N ASP A 61 -2.62 3.63 -16.19
CA ASP A 61 -2.30 3.34 -17.58
C ASP A 61 -3.51 3.51 -18.50
N TYR A 62 -4.70 3.05 -18.08
CA TYR A 62 -5.96 3.29 -18.80
C TYR A 62 -6.24 4.79 -18.97
N VAL A 63 -6.14 5.57 -17.89
CA VAL A 63 -6.33 7.04 -17.92
C VAL A 63 -5.29 7.72 -18.82
N ALA A 64 -4.06 7.19 -18.87
CA ALA A 64 -3.00 7.70 -19.72
C ALA A 64 -3.03 7.16 -21.17
N GLY A 65 -4.00 6.31 -21.53
CA GLY A 65 -4.11 5.71 -22.88
C GLY A 65 -2.99 4.74 -23.23
N ARG A 66 -2.34 4.13 -22.24
CA ARG A 66 -1.28 3.13 -22.43
C ARG A 66 -1.88 1.74 -22.63
N PRO A 67 -1.19 0.82 -23.33
CA PRO A 67 -1.65 -0.56 -23.44
C PRO A 67 -1.67 -1.27 -22.08
N PRO A 68 -2.53 -2.28 -21.89
CA PRO A 68 -2.52 -3.14 -20.70
C PRO A 68 -1.16 -3.83 -20.49
N ARG A 69 -0.87 -4.20 -19.24
CA ARG A 69 0.34 -4.95 -18.88
C ARG A 69 0.03 -6.44 -18.66
N ASP A 70 1.02 -7.30 -18.85
CA ASP A 70 0.87 -8.77 -18.92
C ASP A 70 1.07 -9.51 -17.58
N TRP A 71 1.14 -8.79 -16.46
CA TRP A 71 1.42 -9.36 -15.13
C TRP A 71 0.17 -9.58 -14.28
#